data_AF-Q24HX5-F1
#
_entry.id   AF-Q24HX5-F1
#
_cell.length_a   1.000
_cell.length_b   1.000
_cell.length_c   1.000
_cell.angle_alpha   90.00
_cell.angle_beta   90.00
_cell.angle_gamma   90.00
#
_symmetry.space_group_name_H-M   'P 1'
#
loop_
_entity.id
_entity.type
_entity.pdbx_description
1 polymer ?
#
loop_
_entity_poly.entity_id
_entity_poly.type
_entity_poly.pdbx_seq_one_letter_code
_entity_poly.pdbx_strand_id
1 'polypeptide(L)'
;MALVGQAQTLSKLQDRYKDYNESESHSELLTRSVQKIVQSPKKFDQNVVSIGSEDRSIYSELEKEPHKNFTQICPPEKYRKSEKCQVCNISFQLLNSSKNCQFCGKCVCKECSRRTRRDPQNQENQVRVCDLCHYQILYKRIVESFFKNKTEKDKQRTELNEECEKKKEDLYKKQKINEEIKLQTQTIRLKYAHQIEEKKNKISEMRDNQNKKMADNQGLKDKIQKLQIEGQEQEKELTQLRSRYYELHQHKNDLERLLEEKEEEFANVKSQYESIQKDIDKKKFQSQQDATNFLEEHPRSKSAMRYQVSIIDYNHINSSINGNSKSSLSNQKKKNKKQRKDQEQQSGYCNKTNCSVF
;
A
#
# COMPACT_ATOMS: atom_id res chain seq x y z
N MET A 1 -21.25 -0.83 6.60
CA MET A 1 -20.65 -1.63 7.71
C MET A 1 -19.28 -2.24 7.38
N ALA A 2 -18.99 -2.67 6.15
CA ALA A 2 -17.70 -3.28 5.80
C ALA A 2 -16.45 -2.36 5.96
N LEU A 3 -16.60 -1.04 5.79
CA LEU A 3 -15.48 -0.08 5.93
C LEU A 3 -15.07 0.18 7.40
N VAL A 4 -15.99 0.05 8.36
CA VAL A 4 -15.68 0.23 9.79
C VAL A 4 -14.82 -0.94 10.31
N GLY A 5 -15.04 -2.14 9.77
CA GLY A 5 -14.22 -3.31 10.09
C GLY A 5 -12.77 -3.17 9.64
N GLN A 6 -12.51 -2.58 8.46
CA GLN A 6 -11.15 -2.40 7.93
C GLN A 6 -10.32 -1.35 8.70
N ALA A 7 -10.98 -0.30 9.22
CA ALA A 7 -10.30 0.70 10.05
C ALA A 7 -9.82 0.13 11.39
N GLN A 8 -10.61 -0.75 12.01
CA GLN A 8 -10.25 -1.41 13.27
C GLN A 8 -9.07 -2.40 13.10
N THR A 9 -8.95 -3.07 11.94
CA THR A 9 -7.81 -3.95 11.66
C THR A 9 -6.52 -3.18 11.40
N LEU A 10 -6.59 -2.02 10.74
CA LEU A 10 -5.42 -1.15 10.51
C LEU A 10 -4.88 -0.55 11.81
N SER A 11 -5.76 -0.11 12.72
CA SER A 11 -5.34 0.39 14.04
C SER A 11 -4.60 -0.68 14.84
N LYS A 12 -5.12 -1.92 14.87
CA LYS A 12 -4.47 -3.05 15.56
C LYS A 12 -3.12 -3.44 14.95
N LEU A 13 -2.93 -3.23 13.64
CA LEU A 13 -1.65 -3.46 12.98
C LEU A 13 -0.63 -2.36 13.28
N GLN A 14 -1.07 -1.11 13.40
CA GLN A 14 -0.19 0.01 13.80
C GLN A 14 0.30 -0.14 15.24
N ASP A 15 -0.56 -0.59 16.17
CA ASP A 15 -0.17 -0.81 17.56
C ASP A 15 0.89 -1.93 17.67
N ARG A 16 0.71 -3.05 16.95
CA ARG A 16 1.73 -4.12 16.90
C ARG A 16 3.06 -3.68 16.27
N TYR A 17 3.03 -2.73 15.34
CA TYR A 17 4.25 -2.22 14.71
C TYR A 17 5.05 -1.31 15.66
N LYS A 18 4.38 -0.61 16.58
CA LYS A 18 5.04 0.16 17.65
C LYS A 18 5.74 -0.76 18.66
N ASP A 19 5.07 -1.83 19.09
CA ASP A 19 5.65 -2.78 20.05
C ASP A 19 6.91 -3.47 19.50
N TYR A 20 6.97 -3.70 18.17
CA TYR A 20 8.13 -4.32 17.54
C TYR A 20 9.36 -3.40 17.53
N ASN A 21 9.17 -2.09 17.36
CA ASN A 21 10.28 -1.11 17.39
C ASN A 21 10.85 -0.88 18.79
N GLU A 22 10.04 -1.04 19.86
CA GLU A 22 10.54 -0.91 21.23
C GLU A 22 11.42 -2.10 21.65
N SER A 23 11.17 -3.29 21.09
CA SER A 23 11.97 -4.50 21.36
C SER A 23 13.40 -4.45 20.80
N GLU A 24 13.66 -3.63 19.77
CA GLU A 24 15.00 -3.44 19.19
C GLU A 24 15.92 -2.67 20.16
N SER A 25 15.36 -1.87 21.08
CA SER A 25 16.12 -1.12 22.11
C SER A 25 16.71 -2.00 23.22
N HIS A 26 16.07 -3.13 23.54
CA HIS A 26 16.54 -4.05 24.58
C HIS A 26 17.77 -4.87 24.15
N SER A 27 17.88 -5.15 22.85
CA SER A 27 19.05 -5.80 22.23
C SER A 27 20.31 -4.94 22.34
N GLU A 28 20.19 -3.63 22.11
CA GLU A 28 21.32 -2.69 22.22
C GLU A 28 21.79 -2.49 23.67
N LEU A 29 20.86 -2.51 24.64
CA LEU A 29 21.16 -2.42 26.08
C LEU A 29 21.94 -3.64 26.60
N LEU A 30 21.61 -4.84 26.12
CA LEU A 30 22.36 -6.05 26.45
C LEU A 30 23.76 -6.03 25.81
N THR A 31 23.87 -5.55 24.58
CA THR A 31 25.16 -5.47 23.87
C THR A 31 26.13 -4.48 24.54
N ARG A 32 25.63 -3.33 25.00
CA ARG A 32 26.44 -2.35 25.79
C ARG A 32 26.88 -2.88 27.14
N SER A 33 26.05 -3.70 27.80
CA SER A 33 26.37 -4.29 29.09
C SER A 33 27.46 -5.36 28.98
N VAL A 34 27.44 -6.18 27.92
CA VAL A 34 28.48 -7.18 27.64
C VAL A 34 29.80 -6.54 27.24
N GLN A 35 29.79 -5.45 26.45
CA GLN A 35 31.02 -4.72 26.09
C GLN A 35 31.74 -4.11 27.30
N LYS A 36 31.01 -3.64 28.33
CA LYS A 36 31.62 -3.13 29.57
C LYS A 36 32.35 -4.22 30.37
N ILE A 37 31.87 -5.46 30.34
CA ILE A 37 32.47 -6.59 31.07
C ILE A 37 33.74 -7.09 30.34
N VAL A 38 33.73 -7.12 29.01
CA VAL A 38 34.87 -7.60 28.20
C VAL A 38 36.07 -6.64 28.21
N GLN A 39 35.87 -5.35 28.47
CA GLN A 39 36.96 -4.35 28.44
C GLN A 39 37.73 -4.15 29.77
N SER A 40 37.36 -4.82 30.86
CA SER A 40 38.04 -4.69 32.17
C SER A 40 38.86 -5.90 32.71
N PRO A 41 39.61 -6.70 31.92
CA PRO A 41 40.52 -7.70 32.52
C PRO A 41 41.84 -7.11 33.05
N LYS A 42 42.20 -5.87 32.71
CA LYS A 42 43.59 -5.39 32.83
C LYS A 42 44.06 -4.95 34.23
N LYS A 43 43.22 -4.98 35.28
CA LYS A 43 43.59 -4.43 36.60
C LYS A 43 43.84 -5.46 37.70
N PHE A 44 43.68 -6.76 37.45
CA PHE A 44 43.86 -7.78 38.50
C PHE A 44 45.24 -8.46 38.51
N ASP A 45 46.01 -8.39 37.41
CA ASP A 45 47.28 -9.12 37.29
C ASP A 45 48.53 -8.38 37.78
N GLN A 46 48.44 -7.09 38.16
CA GLN A 46 49.63 -6.30 38.51
C GLN A 46 50.13 -6.49 39.95
N ASN A 47 49.37 -7.12 40.84
CA ASN A 47 49.73 -7.23 42.27
C ASN A 47 50.30 -8.59 42.70
N VAL A 48 50.47 -9.56 41.79
CA VAL A 48 50.93 -10.93 42.17
C VAL A 48 52.37 -11.24 41.70
N VAL A 49 53.03 -10.35 40.95
CA VAL A 49 54.32 -10.67 40.30
C VAL A 49 55.57 -10.24 41.09
N SER A 50 55.46 -9.52 42.20
CA SER A 50 56.65 -8.96 42.87
C SER A 50 57.27 -9.82 43.98
N ILE A 51 56.79 -11.05 44.20
CA ILE A 51 57.43 -12.00 45.14
C ILE A 51 58.16 -13.06 44.31
N GLY A 52 59.44 -12.86 43.98
CA GLY A 52 60.26 -14.01 43.51
C GLY A 52 61.45 -13.78 42.58
N SER A 53 61.94 -12.55 42.37
CA SER A 53 63.14 -12.35 41.52
C SER A 53 64.47 -12.32 42.30
N GLU A 54 64.47 -12.03 43.60
CA GLU A 54 65.73 -11.73 44.31
C GLU A 54 66.38 -12.93 45.04
N ASP A 55 65.67 -14.05 45.22
CA ASP A 55 66.17 -15.23 45.96
C ASP A 55 66.51 -16.46 45.09
N ARG A 56 66.81 -16.27 43.80
CA ARG A 56 67.24 -17.38 42.92
C ARG A 56 68.65 -17.90 43.22
N SER A 57 69.49 -17.15 43.94
CA SER A 57 70.90 -17.55 44.16
C SER A 57 71.04 -18.76 45.09
N ILE A 58 70.18 -18.88 46.13
CA ILE A 58 70.20 -19.98 47.10
C ILE A 58 69.81 -21.32 46.44
N TYR A 59 68.90 -21.30 45.46
CA TYR A 59 68.44 -22.51 44.77
C TYR A 59 69.41 -23.00 43.70
N SER A 60 70.20 -22.11 43.08
CA SER A 60 71.17 -22.47 42.04
C SER A 60 72.31 -23.37 42.53
N GLU A 61 72.56 -23.44 43.85
CA GLU A 61 73.60 -24.27 44.45
C GLU A 61 73.07 -25.66 44.89
N LEU A 62 71.77 -25.78 45.14
CA LEU A 62 71.06 -27.05 45.35
C LEU A 62 70.80 -27.81 44.04
N GLU A 63 70.81 -27.12 42.90
CA GLU A 63 70.57 -27.70 41.56
C GLU A 63 71.82 -28.29 40.88
N LYS A 64 73.04 -27.99 41.38
CA LYS A 64 74.28 -28.40 40.69
C LYS A 64 74.54 -29.91 40.72
N GLU A 65 73.95 -30.67 41.64
CA GLU A 65 73.86 -32.14 41.52
C GLU A 65 72.58 -32.68 42.19
N PRO A 66 71.46 -32.79 41.44
CA PRO A 66 70.24 -33.37 41.97
C PRO A 66 70.41 -34.89 42.09
N HIS A 67 70.97 -35.32 43.21
CA HIS A 67 70.52 -36.51 43.93
C HIS A 67 70.48 -37.83 43.16
N LYS A 68 71.63 -38.29 42.64
CA LYS A 68 71.85 -39.74 42.42
C LYS A 68 71.81 -40.58 43.71
N ASN A 69 71.68 -39.94 44.88
CA ASN A 69 71.94 -40.55 46.20
C ASN A 69 70.69 -40.99 46.99
N PHE A 70 69.48 -40.97 46.41
CA PHE A 70 68.25 -41.39 47.10
C PHE A 70 67.52 -42.57 46.45
N THR A 71 68.07 -43.14 45.38
CA THR A 71 67.52 -44.34 44.71
C THR A 71 68.06 -45.64 45.30
N GLN A 72 69.18 -45.58 46.01
CA GLN A 72 69.83 -46.73 46.63
C GLN A 72 70.37 -46.37 48.01
N ILE A 73 70.40 -47.34 48.91
CA ILE A 73 71.14 -47.25 50.17
C ILE A 73 72.66 -47.22 49.88
N CYS A 74 73.40 -46.44 50.65
CA CYS A 74 74.85 -46.46 50.63
C CYS A 74 75.33 -47.84 51.11
N PRO A 75 76.07 -48.60 50.29
CA PRO A 75 76.50 -49.94 50.67
C PRO A 75 77.43 -49.87 51.88
N PRO A 76 77.37 -50.84 52.83
CA PRO A 76 78.12 -50.78 54.09
C PRO A 76 79.63 -50.58 53.93
N GLU A 77 80.21 -51.07 52.83
CA GLU A 77 81.62 -50.94 52.49
C GLU A 77 82.03 -49.47 52.26
N LYS A 78 81.07 -48.59 51.96
CA LYS A 78 81.27 -47.14 51.76
C LYS A 78 80.97 -46.30 52.99
N TYR A 79 80.67 -46.92 54.14
CA TYR A 79 80.43 -46.20 55.38
C TYR A 79 81.70 -45.53 55.90
N ARG A 80 81.63 -44.21 56.08
CA ARG A 80 82.76 -43.41 56.57
C ARG A 80 82.86 -43.57 58.09
N LYS A 81 84.07 -43.80 58.59
CA LYS A 81 84.40 -43.69 60.01
C LYS A 81 84.84 -42.24 60.29
N SER A 82 84.44 -41.71 61.43
CA SER A 82 84.79 -40.35 61.88
C SER A 82 84.75 -40.34 63.39
N GLU A 83 85.65 -39.59 64.02
CA GLU A 83 85.65 -39.39 65.48
C GLU A 83 84.59 -38.37 65.92
N LYS A 84 84.00 -37.64 64.97
CA LYS A 84 82.98 -36.61 65.21
C LYS A 84 81.77 -36.82 64.31
N CYS A 85 80.59 -36.40 64.77
CA CYS A 85 79.37 -36.41 63.98
C CYS A 85 79.47 -35.45 62.79
N GLN A 86 79.22 -35.94 61.57
CA GLN A 86 79.29 -35.11 60.35
C GLN A 86 78.10 -34.16 60.13
N VAL A 87 77.26 -33.95 61.16
CA VAL A 87 76.13 -33.00 61.13
C VAL A 87 76.34 -31.91 62.17
N CYS A 88 76.55 -32.27 63.45
CA CYS A 88 76.73 -31.31 64.54
C CYS A 88 78.18 -31.17 65.03
N ASN A 89 79.14 -31.90 64.45
CA ASN A 89 80.56 -31.89 64.81
C ASN A 89 80.92 -32.29 66.26
N ILE A 90 79.97 -32.83 67.04
CA ILE A 90 80.23 -33.37 68.39
C ILE A 90 81.10 -34.63 68.29
N SER A 91 82.15 -34.71 69.10
CA SER A 91 83.02 -35.90 69.21
C SER A 91 82.28 -37.08 69.84
N PHE A 92 82.51 -38.27 69.30
CA PHE A 92 82.00 -39.50 69.90
C PHE A 92 82.78 -39.82 71.17
N GLN A 93 82.04 -40.10 72.25
CA GLN A 93 82.57 -40.53 73.53
C GLN A 93 82.01 -41.93 73.83
N LEU A 94 82.49 -42.59 74.89
CA LEU A 94 82.01 -43.94 75.28
C LEU A 94 80.48 -44.04 75.41
N LEU A 95 79.81 -42.97 75.87
CA LEU A 95 78.35 -42.91 76.00
C LEU A 95 77.62 -42.55 74.69
N ASN A 96 78.34 -42.00 73.71
CA ASN A 96 77.80 -41.53 72.43
C ASN A 96 78.35 -42.38 71.28
N SER A 97 77.78 -43.57 71.09
CA SER A 97 78.15 -44.43 69.95
C SER A 97 77.85 -43.77 68.60
N SER A 98 78.81 -43.86 67.68
CA SER A 98 78.63 -43.46 66.29
C SER A 98 77.62 -44.34 65.57
N LYS A 99 76.77 -43.74 64.74
CA LYS A 99 75.86 -44.44 63.81
C LYS A 99 76.17 -44.01 62.37
N ASN A 100 75.84 -44.83 61.39
CA ASN A 100 75.95 -44.44 59.98
C ASN A 100 74.56 -44.13 59.42
N CYS A 101 74.47 -43.05 58.65
CA CYS A 101 73.31 -42.80 57.81
C CYS A 101 73.31 -43.81 56.65
N GLN A 102 72.26 -44.61 56.52
CA GLN A 102 72.19 -45.63 55.47
C GLN A 102 72.07 -45.01 54.08
N PHE A 103 71.69 -43.74 53.95
CA PHE A 103 71.58 -43.08 52.65
C PHE A 103 72.88 -42.46 52.14
N CYS A 104 73.68 -41.83 53.00
CA CYS A 104 74.93 -41.16 52.58
C CYS A 104 76.20 -41.81 53.13
N GLY A 105 76.09 -42.83 53.99
CA GLY A 105 77.20 -43.51 54.64
C GLY A 105 77.95 -42.69 55.71
N LYS A 106 77.58 -41.42 55.92
CA LYS A 106 78.25 -40.53 56.89
C LYS A 106 78.04 -40.99 58.33
N CYS A 107 79.07 -40.79 59.15
CA CYS A 107 79.07 -41.05 60.58
C CYS A 107 78.36 -39.93 61.35
N VAL A 108 77.35 -40.25 62.13
CA VAL A 108 76.44 -39.32 62.81
C VAL A 108 76.09 -39.78 64.21
N CYS A 109 75.78 -38.86 65.11
CA CYS A 109 75.30 -39.21 66.46
C CYS A 109 73.83 -39.65 66.43
N LYS A 110 73.36 -40.25 67.54
CA LYS A 110 71.97 -40.69 67.70
C LYS A 110 70.99 -39.53 67.46
N GLU A 111 71.31 -38.35 67.94
CA GLU A 111 70.52 -37.12 67.85
C GLU A 111 70.30 -36.67 66.40
N CYS A 112 71.38 -36.54 65.62
CA CYS A 112 71.33 -36.15 64.22
C CYS A 112 70.83 -37.25 63.28
N SER A 113 70.46 -38.42 63.81
CA SER A 113 69.96 -39.57 63.06
C SER A 113 68.76 -40.23 63.72
N ARG A 114 67.96 -39.45 64.45
CA ARG A 114 66.74 -39.92 65.13
C ARG A 114 65.68 -40.45 64.15
N ARG A 115 65.73 -40.00 62.90
CA ARG A 115 64.70 -40.29 61.90
C ARG A 115 65.04 -41.56 61.11
N THR A 116 64.00 -42.31 60.77
CA THR A 116 64.07 -43.44 59.84
C THR A 116 63.27 -43.14 58.57
N ARG A 117 63.59 -43.82 57.48
CA ARG A 117 62.88 -43.74 56.18
C ARG A 117 62.74 -45.13 55.58
N ARG A 118 61.74 -45.32 54.71
CA ARG A 118 61.62 -46.54 53.91
C ARG A 118 62.85 -46.70 53.03
N ASP A 119 63.40 -47.90 52.99
CA ASP A 119 64.46 -48.26 52.07
C ASP A 119 63.91 -48.21 50.62
N PRO A 120 64.54 -47.45 49.70
CA PRO A 120 64.09 -47.37 48.31
C PRO A 120 64.16 -48.72 47.58
N GLN A 121 64.99 -49.66 48.03
CA GLN A 121 65.14 -51.00 47.46
C GLN A 121 64.22 -52.04 48.12
N ASN A 122 63.84 -51.83 49.39
CA ASN A 122 62.91 -52.69 50.12
C ASN A 122 61.94 -51.86 50.98
N GLN A 123 60.72 -51.65 50.48
CA GLN A 123 59.76 -50.73 51.11
C GLN A 123 59.26 -51.17 52.50
N GLU A 124 59.42 -52.44 52.86
CA GLU A 124 59.03 -52.98 54.17
C GLU A 124 60.04 -52.58 55.26
N ASN A 125 61.29 -52.30 54.88
CA ASN A 125 62.36 -51.97 55.81
C ASN A 125 62.44 -50.46 56.08
N GLN A 126 62.57 -50.12 57.37
CA GLN A 126 62.88 -48.76 57.83
C GLN A 126 64.36 -48.65 58.13
N VAL A 127 65.03 -47.71 57.47
CA VAL A 127 66.46 -47.48 57.55
C VAL A 127 66.78 -46.14 58.19
N ARG A 128 67.87 -46.08 58.96
CA ARG A 128 68.30 -44.89 59.68
C ARG A 128 68.88 -43.87 58.72
N VAL A 129 68.41 -42.62 58.82
CA VAL A 129 68.92 -41.50 58.03
C VAL A 129 69.36 -40.35 58.92
N CYS A 130 70.37 -39.60 58.48
CA CYS A 130 70.68 -38.33 59.12
C CYS A 130 69.65 -37.25 58.77
N ASP A 131 69.55 -36.21 59.60
CA ASP A 131 68.60 -35.12 59.39
C ASP A 131 68.81 -34.41 58.03
N LEU A 132 70.06 -34.25 57.59
CA LEU A 132 70.37 -33.66 56.27
C LEU A 132 69.76 -34.48 55.11
N CYS A 133 69.97 -35.80 55.09
CA CYS A 133 69.37 -36.67 54.07
C CYS A 133 67.85 -36.67 54.17
N HIS A 134 67.30 -36.64 55.38
CA HIS A 134 65.86 -36.58 55.60
C HIS A 134 65.24 -35.30 55.02
N TYR A 135 65.86 -34.14 55.27
CA TYR A 135 65.39 -32.86 54.73
C TYR A 135 65.53 -32.78 53.21
N GLN A 136 66.64 -33.28 52.65
CA GLN A 136 66.81 -33.34 51.19
C GLN A 136 65.71 -34.18 50.51
N ILE A 137 65.34 -35.33 51.10
CA ILE A 137 64.23 -36.15 50.60
C ILE A 137 62.89 -35.41 50.69
N LEU A 138 62.60 -34.74 51.81
CA LEU A 138 61.37 -33.96 51.97
C LEU A 138 61.31 -32.81 50.97
N TYR A 139 62.38 -32.05 50.86
CA TYR A 139 62.51 -30.94 49.93
C TYR A 139 62.27 -31.41 48.49
N LYS A 140 62.94 -32.49 48.06
CA LYS A 140 62.72 -33.09 46.75
C LYS A 140 61.25 -33.44 46.50
N ARG A 141 60.57 -34.09 47.47
CA ARG A 141 59.14 -34.43 47.33
C ARG A 141 58.26 -33.19 47.19
N ILE A 142 58.50 -32.18 48.02
CA ILE A 142 57.71 -30.93 48.00
C ILE A 142 57.91 -30.23 46.66
N VAL A 143 59.16 -30.04 46.25
CA VAL A 143 59.53 -29.36 45.00
C VAL A 143 59.03 -30.11 43.77
N GLU A 144 59.19 -31.43 43.70
CA GLU A 144 58.64 -32.24 42.60
C GLU A 144 57.12 -32.17 42.54
N SER A 145 56.43 -32.20 43.68
CA SER A 145 54.97 -32.06 43.72
C SER A 145 54.53 -30.67 43.24
N PHE A 146 55.27 -29.62 43.61
CA PHE A 146 55.01 -28.26 43.20
C PHE A 146 55.20 -28.09 41.69
N PHE A 147 56.31 -28.57 41.13
CA PHE A 147 56.57 -28.49 39.69
C PHE A 147 55.58 -29.32 38.87
N LYS A 148 55.23 -30.54 39.31
CA LYS A 148 54.19 -31.34 38.65
C LYS A 148 52.84 -30.60 38.63
N ASN A 149 52.42 -30.05 39.77
CA ASN A 149 51.18 -29.27 39.86
C ASN A 149 51.23 -28.00 39.01
N LYS A 150 52.38 -27.33 38.95
CA LYS A 150 52.58 -26.15 38.12
C LYS A 150 52.45 -26.50 36.63
N THR A 151 53.15 -27.51 36.15
CA THR A 151 53.07 -27.96 34.76
C THR A 151 51.65 -28.38 34.37
N GLU A 152 50.94 -29.09 35.26
CA GLU A 152 49.55 -29.48 35.02
C GLU A 152 48.62 -28.26 34.94
N LYS A 153 48.79 -27.28 35.83
CA LYS A 153 48.02 -26.02 35.78
C LYS A 153 48.35 -25.18 34.55
N ASP A 154 49.61 -25.13 34.14
CA ASP A 154 50.03 -24.42 32.93
C ASP A 154 49.40 -25.08 31.69
N LYS A 155 49.35 -26.41 31.64
CA LYS A 155 48.66 -27.17 30.59
C LYS A 155 47.16 -26.88 30.54
N GLN A 156 46.49 -26.90 31.70
CA GLN A 156 45.07 -26.54 31.80
C GLN A 156 44.81 -25.09 31.35
N ARG A 157 45.71 -24.17 31.69
CA ARG A 157 45.62 -22.77 31.25
C ARG A 157 45.78 -22.64 29.74
N THR A 158 46.70 -23.39 29.13
CA THR A 158 46.85 -23.39 27.67
C THR A 158 45.62 -23.97 26.97
N GLU A 159 45.08 -25.09 27.45
CA GLU A 159 43.87 -25.71 26.90
C GLU A 159 42.65 -24.76 27.01
N LEU A 160 42.47 -24.10 28.15
CA LEU A 160 41.40 -23.12 28.37
C LEU A 160 41.54 -21.88 27.48
N ASN A 161 42.77 -21.40 27.26
CA ASN A 161 43.03 -20.27 26.38
C ASN A 161 42.71 -20.62 24.92
N GLU A 162 43.11 -21.81 24.45
CA GLU A 162 42.76 -22.29 23.11
C GLU A 162 41.25 -22.42 22.91
N GLU A 163 40.53 -22.93 23.91
CA GLU A 163 39.06 -22.99 23.89
C GLU A 163 38.43 -21.60 23.84
N CYS A 164 38.99 -20.64 24.60
CA CYS A 164 38.54 -19.25 24.61
C CYS A 164 38.71 -18.59 23.24
N GLU A 165 39.85 -18.80 22.56
CA GLU A 165 40.08 -18.25 21.22
C GLU A 165 39.15 -18.87 20.18
N LYS A 166 38.93 -20.19 20.21
CA LYS A 166 37.92 -20.86 19.35
C LYS A 166 36.52 -20.26 19.53
N LYS A 167 36.09 -20.05 20.78
CA LYS A 167 34.80 -19.43 21.08
C LYS A 167 34.71 -17.98 20.58
N LYS A 168 35.79 -17.21 20.63
CA LYS A 168 35.85 -15.85 20.07
C LYS A 168 35.70 -15.85 18.55
N GLU A 169 36.37 -16.75 17.85
CA GLU A 169 36.25 -16.89 16.39
C GLU A 169 34.82 -17.26 15.98
N ASP A 170 34.18 -18.18 16.69
CA ASP A 170 32.80 -18.57 16.42
C ASP A 170 31.81 -17.42 16.67
N LEU A 171 32.03 -16.61 17.71
CA LEU A 171 31.24 -15.41 17.96
C LEU A 171 31.41 -14.39 16.84
N TYR A 172 32.62 -14.19 16.34
CA TYR A 172 32.88 -13.29 15.22
C TYR A 172 32.19 -13.77 13.93
N LYS A 173 32.24 -15.07 13.61
CA LYS A 173 31.51 -15.66 12.48
C LYS A 173 30.00 -15.45 12.60
N LYS A 174 29.43 -15.65 13.79
CA LYS A 174 28.01 -15.41 14.07
C LYS A 174 27.63 -13.94 13.89
N GLN A 175 28.47 -13.00 14.35
CA GLN A 175 28.25 -11.58 14.15
C GLN A 175 28.22 -11.21 12.67
N LYS A 176 29.19 -11.71 11.88
CA LYS A 176 29.24 -11.47 10.43
C LYS A 176 28.00 -11.99 9.69
N ILE A 177 27.53 -13.20 10.03
CA ILE A 177 26.30 -13.76 9.46
C ILE A 177 25.08 -12.89 9.82
N ASN A 178 25.01 -12.40 11.06
CA ASN A 178 23.91 -11.55 11.50
C ASN A 178 23.88 -10.19 10.76
N GLU A 179 25.05 -9.59 10.51
CA GLU A 179 25.17 -8.37 9.69
C GLU A 179 24.73 -8.61 8.25
N GLU A 180 25.10 -9.76 7.66
CA GLU A 180 24.66 -10.13 6.31
C GLU A 180 23.14 -10.33 6.23
N ILE A 181 22.55 -11.03 7.21
CA ILE A 181 21.09 -11.20 7.32
C ILE A 181 20.38 -9.84 7.45
N LYS A 182 20.96 -8.92 8.23
CA LYS A 182 20.42 -7.56 8.40
C LYS A 182 20.40 -6.81 7.07
N LEU A 183 21.49 -6.87 6.30
CA LEU A 183 21.59 -6.23 4.98
C LEU A 183 20.63 -6.84 3.95
N GLN A 184 20.52 -8.17 3.91
CA GLN A 184 19.56 -8.86 3.04
C GLN A 184 18.12 -8.47 3.39
N THR A 185 17.79 -8.43 4.68
CA THR A 185 16.47 -8.01 5.18
C THR A 185 16.14 -6.58 4.74
N GLN A 186 17.10 -5.65 4.86
CA GLN A 186 16.92 -4.27 4.41
C GLN A 186 16.68 -4.18 2.90
N THR A 187 17.44 -4.96 2.11
CA THR A 187 17.28 -5.03 0.66
C THR A 187 15.90 -5.53 0.26
N ILE A 188 15.42 -6.59 0.92
CA ILE A 188 14.07 -7.14 0.71
C ILE A 188 13.00 -6.10 1.08
N ARG A 189 13.15 -5.39 2.21
CA ARG A 189 12.22 -4.32 2.63
C ARG A 189 12.12 -3.22 1.58
N LEU A 190 13.25 -2.74 1.06
CA LEU A 190 13.28 -1.70 0.01
C LEU A 190 12.61 -2.18 -1.29
N LYS A 191 12.87 -3.43 -1.70
CA LYS A 191 12.23 -4.03 -2.87
C LYS A 191 10.71 -4.07 -2.75
N TYR A 192 10.19 -4.50 -1.60
CA TYR A 192 8.74 -4.53 -1.37
C TYR A 192 8.14 -3.13 -1.21
N ALA A 193 8.85 -2.18 -0.60
CA ALA A 193 8.40 -0.79 -0.50
C ALA A 193 8.19 -0.18 -1.90
N HIS A 194 9.14 -0.39 -2.82
CA HIS A 194 9.01 0.06 -4.21
C HIS A 194 7.81 -0.59 -4.92
N GLN A 195 7.61 -1.91 -4.77
CA GLN A 195 6.46 -2.60 -5.35
C GLN A 195 5.13 -2.07 -4.81
N ILE A 196 5.06 -1.79 -3.51
CA ILE A 196 3.87 -1.21 -2.89
C ILE A 196 3.56 0.15 -3.51
N GLU A 197 4.58 1.00 -3.70
CA GLU A 197 4.39 2.33 -4.27
C GLU A 197 3.95 2.28 -5.75
N GLU A 198 4.55 1.39 -6.54
CA GLU A 198 4.12 1.13 -7.93
C GLU A 198 2.64 0.69 -7.99
N LYS A 199 2.21 -0.20 -7.10
CA LYS A 199 0.81 -0.63 -7.03
C LYS A 199 -0.12 0.49 -6.57
N LYS A 200 0.30 1.36 -5.65
CA LYS A 200 -0.47 2.54 -5.24
C LYS A 200 -0.69 3.49 -6.41
N ASN A 201 0.38 3.78 -7.17
CA ASN A 201 0.29 4.64 -8.35
C ASN A 201 -0.69 4.08 -9.38
N LYS A 202 -0.59 2.77 -9.67
CA LYS A 202 -1.53 2.09 -10.56
C LYS A 202 -2.98 2.13 -10.06
N ILE A 203 -3.20 2.00 -8.74
CA ILE A 203 -4.54 2.15 -8.14
C ILE A 203 -5.04 3.59 -8.30
N SER A 204 -4.19 4.60 -8.13
CA SER A 204 -4.55 6.01 -8.35
C SER A 204 -4.99 6.25 -9.79
N GLU A 205 -4.19 5.80 -10.77
CA GLU A 205 -4.54 5.92 -12.19
C GLU A 205 -5.86 5.22 -12.54
N MET A 206 -6.12 4.04 -11.97
CA MET A 206 -7.40 3.35 -12.16
C MET A 206 -8.58 4.13 -11.57
N ARG A 207 -8.41 4.78 -10.41
CA ARG A 207 -9.44 5.63 -9.81
C ARG A 207 -9.72 6.87 -10.65
N ASP A 208 -8.69 7.53 -11.15
CA ASP A 208 -8.84 8.72 -12.00
C ASP A 208 -9.57 8.37 -13.31
N ASN A 209 -9.21 7.23 -13.92
CA ASN A 209 -9.91 6.70 -15.07
C ASN A 209 -11.38 6.33 -14.76
N GLN A 210 -11.66 5.77 -13.59
CA GLN A 210 -13.02 5.47 -13.14
C GLN A 210 -13.83 6.75 -12.94
N ASN A 211 -13.25 7.78 -12.32
CA ASN A 211 -13.89 9.08 -12.10
C ASN A 211 -14.21 9.77 -13.44
N LYS A 212 -13.31 9.71 -14.42
CA LYS A 212 -13.56 10.22 -15.77
C LYS A 212 -14.75 9.53 -16.43
N LYS A 213 -14.79 8.19 -16.39
CA LYS A 213 -15.94 7.41 -16.91
C LYS A 213 -17.26 7.74 -16.20
N MET A 214 -17.21 7.98 -14.89
CA MET A 214 -18.39 8.41 -14.12
C MET A 214 -18.89 9.79 -14.56
N ALA A 215 -17.98 10.73 -14.83
CA ALA A 215 -18.33 12.05 -15.35
C ALA A 215 -18.94 11.97 -16.76
N ASP A 216 -18.35 11.16 -17.66
CA ASP A 216 -18.88 10.93 -19.01
C ASP A 216 -20.29 10.30 -18.97
N ASN A 217 -20.48 9.29 -18.10
CA ASN A 217 -21.79 8.67 -17.90
C ASN A 217 -22.82 9.65 -17.35
N GLN A 218 -22.42 10.57 -16.47
CA GLN A 218 -23.31 11.62 -15.99
C GLN A 218 -23.70 12.57 -17.12
N GLY A 219 -22.74 13.00 -17.95
CA GLY A 219 -23.03 13.85 -19.11
C GLY A 219 -23.96 13.18 -20.14
N LEU A 220 -23.86 11.84 -20.30
CA LEU A 220 -24.81 11.09 -21.13
C LEU A 220 -26.22 11.03 -20.51
N LYS A 221 -26.33 10.85 -19.19
CA LYS A 221 -27.62 10.91 -18.49
C LYS A 221 -28.31 12.25 -18.67
N ASP A 222 -27.56 13.34 -18.52
CA ASP A 222 -28.09 14.70 -18.69
C ASP A 222 -28.59 14.93 -20.12
N LYS A 223 -27.86 14.42 -21.14
CA LYS A 223 -28.30 14.47 -22.54
C LYS A 223 -29.58 13.66 -22.78
N ILE A 224 -29.67 12.46 -22.22
CA ILE A 224 -30.88 11.61 -22.32
C ILE A 224 -32.07 12.35 -21.69
N GLN A 225 -31.89 12.94 -20.51
CA GLN A 225 -32.94 13.70 -19.84
C GLN A 225 -33.39 14.91 -20.68
N LYS A 226 -32.45 15.64 -21.30
CA LYS A 226 -32.78 16.76 -22.20
C LYS A 226 -33.61 16.29 -23.40
N LEU A 227 -33.22 15.20 -24.06
CA LEU A 227 -33.95 14.62 -25.19
C LEU A 227 -35.34 14.12 -24.78
N GLN A 228 -35.50 13.59 -23.57
CA GLN A 228 -36.81 13.19 -23.04
C GLN A 228 -37.74 14.40 -22.85
N ILE A 229 -37.22 15.51 -22.34
CA ILE A 229 -37.98 16.77 -22.20
C ILE A 229 -38.38 17.30 -23.58
N GLU A 230 -37.44 17.35 -24.54
CA GLU A 230 -37.72 17.77 -25.91
C GLU A 230 -38.78 16.87 -26.58
N GLY A 231 -38.70 15.55 -26.37
CA GLY A 231 -39.70 14.60 -26.87
C GLY A 231 -41.10 14.82 -26.27
N GLN A 232 -41.19 15.11 -24.98
CA GLN A 232 -42.47 15.45 -24.33
C GLN A 232 -43.06 16.76 -24.84
N GLU A 233 -42.23 17.73 -25.18
CA GLU A 233 -42.69 19.01 -25.74
C GLU A 233 -43.22 18.82 -27.16
N GLN A 234 -42.52 18.04 -28.00
CA GLN A 234 -43.00 17.65 -29.33
C GLN A 234 -44.31 16.86 -29.28
N GLU A 235 -44.48 15.97 -28.30
CA GLU A 235 -45.72 15.22 -28.12
C GLU A 235 -46.90 16.13 -27.75
N LYS A 236 -46.66 17.16 -26.93
CA LYS A 236 -47.67 18.20 -26.62
C LYS A 236 -48.04 18.99 -27.87
N GLU A 237 -47.06 19.44 -28.66
CA GLU A 237 -47.31 20.14 -29.93
C GLU A 237 -48.11 19.27 -30.91
N LEU A 238 -47.75 17.99 -31.04
CA LEU A 238 -48.47 17.03 -31.88
C LEU A 238 -49.92 16.84 -31.40
N THR A 239 -50.13 16.80 -30.08
CA THR A 239 -51.46 16.70 -29.48
C THR A 239 -52.30 17.94 -29.80
N GLN A 240 -51.74 19.14 -29.68
CA GLN A 240 -52.41 20.39 -30.06
C GLN A 240 -52.76 20.44 -31.55
N LEU A 241 -51.84 20.01 -32.42
CA LEU A 241 -52.08 19.92 -33.86
C LEU A 241 -53.20 18.94 -34.19
N ARG A 242 -53.26 17.78 -33.51
CA ARG A 242 -54.36 16.82 -33.67
C ARG A 242 -55.71 17.43 -33.27
N SER A 243 -55.78 18.11 -32.12
CA SER A 243 -57.00 18.81 -31.70
C SER A 243 -57.46 19.84 -32.74
N ARG A 244 -56.54 20.67 -33.24
CA ARG A 244 -56.83 21.66 -34.28
C ARG A 244 -57.29 21.03 -35.59
N TYR A 245 -56.71 19.90 -35.98
CA TYR A 245 -57.14 19.14 -37.15
C TYR A 245 -58.60 18.67 -36.98
N TYR A 246 -58.98 18.15 -35.82
CA TYR A 246 -60.36 17.74 -35.55
C TYR A 246 -61.34 18.92 -35.59
N GLU A 247 -60.99 20.07 -35.02
CA GLU A 247 -61.80 21.29 -35.10
C GLU A 247 -62.01 21.75 -36.55
N LEU A 248 -60.93 21.80 -37.34
CA LEU A 248 -61.02 22.13 -38.76
C LEU A 248 -61.86 21.13 -39.54
N HIS A 249 -61.75 19.85 -39.21
CA HIS A 249 -62.53 18.81 -39.85
C HIS A 249 -64.03 18.93 -39.53
N GLN A 250 -64.39 19.22 -38.27
CA GLN A 250 -65.78 19.52 -37.89
C GLN A 250 -66.31 20.74 -38.65
N HIS A 251 -65.54 21.83 -38.68
CA HIS A 251 -65.91 23.04 -39.41
C HIS A 251 -66.11 22.78 -40.91
N LYS A 252 -65.29 21.91 -41.52
CA LYS A 252 -65.49 21.48 -42.91
C LYS A 252 -66.84 20.78 -43.08
N ASN A 253 -67.16 19.83 -42.21
CA ASN A 253 -68.43 19.10 -42.28
C ASN A 253 -69.64 20.04 -42.07
N ASP A 254 -69.52 21.01 -41.16
CA ASP A 254 -70.55 22.04 -40.95
C ASP A 254 -70.74 22.92 -42.18
N LEU A 255 -69.65 23.30 -42.87
CA LEU A 255 -69.72 24.03 -44.14
C LEU A 255 -70.33 23.19 -45.27
N GLU A 256 -70.03 21.90 -45.34
CA GLU A 256 -70.63 20.99 -46.32
C GLU A 256 -72.14 20.87 -46.11
N ARG A 257 -72.61 20.75 -44.86
CA ARG A 257 -74.04 20.77 -44.53
C ARG A 257 -74.70 22.11 -44.91
N LEU A 258 -74.05 23.23 -44.60
CA LEU A 258 -74.55 24.56 -45.01
C LEU A 258 -74.61 24.71 -46.53
N LEU A 259 -73.65 24.14 -47.26
CA LEU A 259 -73.66 24.12 -48.72
C LEU A 259 -74.86 23.34 -49.24
N GLU A 260 -75.10 22.13 -48.72
CA GLU A 260 -76.26 21.30 -49.06
C GLU A 260 -77.59 22.03 -48.79
N GLU A 261 -77.71 22.68 -47.63
CA GLU A 261 -78.89 23.51 -47.28
C GLU A 261 -79.10 24.65 -48.30
N LYS A 262 -78.01 25.33 -48.72
CA LYS A 262 -78.10 26.41 -49.72
C LYS A 262 -78.40 25.92 -51.13
N GLU A 263 -77.91 24.75 -51.50
CA GLU A 263 -78.26 24.11 -52.77
C GLU A 263 -79.75 23.73 -52.81
N GLU A 264 -80.31 23.26 -51.69
CA GLU A 264 -81.74 22.97 -51.55
C GLU A 264 -82.59 24.24 -51.60
N GLU A 265 -82.21 25.30 -50.89
CA GLU A 265 -82.85 26.62 -50.99
C GLU A 265 -82.85 27.14 -52.43
N PHE A 266 -81.71 27.04 -53.13
CA PHE A 266 -81.57 27.47 -54.51
C PHE A 266 -82.44 26.63 -55.46
N ALA A 267 -82.50 25.32 -55.27
CA ALA A 267 -83.38 24.43 -56.04
C ALA A 267 -84.86 24.81 -55.85
N ASN A 268 -85.26 25.13 -54.62
CA ASN A 268 -86.60 25.58 -54.30
C ASN A 268 -86.92 26.92 -55.00
N VAL A 269 -86.04 27.92 -54.88
CA VAL A 269 -86.19 29.22 -55.59
C VAL A 269 -86.24 29.03 -57.10
N LYS A 270 -85.39 28.15 -57.66
CA LYS A 270 -85.41 27.81 -59.08
C LYS A 270 -86.75 27.21 -59.51
N SER A 271 -87.31 26.30 -58.71
CA SER A 271 -88.64 25.72 -58.99
C SER A 271 -89.76 26.77 -58.94
N GLN A 272 -89.69 27.72 -57.99
CA GLN A 272 -90.62 28.84 -57.90
C GLN A 272 -90.51 29.75 -59.14
N TYR A 273 -89.29 30.06 -59.55
CA TYR A 273 -89.03 30.84 -60.76
C TYR A 273 -89.59 30.15 -62.01
N GLU A 274 -89.37 28.84 -62.17
CA GLU A 274 -89.93 28.06 -63.27
C GLU A 274 -91.48 28.05 -63.25
N SER A 275 -92.11 28.00 -62.07
CA SER A 275 -93.56 28.14 -61.93
C SER A 275 -94.05 29.52 -62.35
N ILE A 276 -93.41 30.58 -61.87
CA ILE A 276 -93.72 31.96 -62.26
C ILE A 276 -93.54 32.15 -63.76
N GLN A 277 -92.49 31.57 -64.35
CA GLN A 277 -92.24 31.63 -65.78
C GLN A 277 -93.36 30.96 -66.57
N LYS A 278 -93.82 29.77 -66.14
CA LYS A 278 -95.00 29.10 -66.73
C LYS A 278 -96.26 29.97 -66.62
N ASP A 279 -96.49 30.63 -65.49
CA ASP A 279 -97.63 31.52 -65.31
C ASP A 279 -97.53 32.78 -66.19
N ILE A 280 -96.34 33.35 -66.37
CA ILE A 280 -96.08 34.44 -67.30
C ILE A 280 -96.38 33.99 -68.73
N ASP A 281 -95.88 32.82 -69.14
CA ASP A 281 -96.09 32.30 -70.49
C ASP A 281 -97.56 31.96 -70.73
N LYS A 282 -98.27 31.43 -69.71
CA LYS A 282 -99.72 31.24 -69.73
C LYS A 282 -100.48 32.56 -69.84
N LYS A 283 -100.08 33.61 -69.10
CA LYS A 283 -100.67 34.95 -69.21
C LYS A 283 -100.36 35.62 -70.56
N LYS A 284 -99.17 35.38 -71.14
CA LYS A 284 -98.85 35.82 -72.51
C LYS A 284 -99.72 35.10 -73.52
N PHE A 285 -99.91 33.79 -73.37
CA PHE A 285 -100.81 33.01 -74.22
C PHE A 285 -102.25 33.47 -74.07
N GLN A 286 -102.75 33.69 -72.84
CA GLN A 286 -104.08 34.22 -72.56
C GLN A 286 -104.24 35.64 -73.11
N SER A 287 -103.26 36.52 -72.95
CA SER A 287 -103.27 37.87 -73.50
C SER A 287 -103.18 37.87 -75.03
N GLN A 288 -102.47 36.93 -75.65
CA GLN A 288 -102.51 36.71 -77.10
C GLN A 288 -103.87 36.20 -77.54
N GLN A 289 -104.48 35.30 -76.76
CA GLN A 289 -105.81 34.75 -77.03
C GLN A 289 -106.91 35.79 -76.86
N ASP A 290 -106.82 36.65 -75.85
CA ASP A 290 -107.71 37.79 -75.60
C ASP A 290 -107.47 38.90 -76.63
N ALA A 291 -106.23 39.11 -77.10
CA ALA A 291 -105.95 40.00 -78.22
C ALA A 291 -106.50 39.45 -79.54
N THR A 292 -106.46 38.13 -79.78
CA THR A 292 -107.13 37.51 -80.94
C THR A 292 -108.65 37.53 -80.82
N ASN A 293 -109.23 37.29 -79.64
CA ASN A 293 -110.68 37.39 -79.39
C ASN A 293 -111.18 38.83 -79.54
N PHE A 294 -110.41 39.82 -79.06
CA PHE A 294 -110.69 41.24 -79.26
C PHE A 294 -110.60 41.64 -80.76
N LEU A 295 -109.69 41.03 -81.52
CA LEU A 295 -109.60 41.20 -82.98
C LEU A 295 -110.72 40.48 -83.76
N GLU A 296 -111.37 39.47 -83.17
CA GLU A 296 -112.53 38.76 -83.76
C GLU A 296 -113.86 39.46 -83.44
N GLU A 297 -114.03 40.02 -82.24
CA GLU A 297 -115.26 40.76 -81.87
C GLU A 297 -115.32 42.18 -82.47
N HIS A 298 -114.19 42.74 -82.94
CA HIS A 298 -114.13 44.07 -83.56
C HIS A 298 -113.45 44.04 -84.93
N PRO A 299 -114.14 43.61 -86.02
CA PRO A 299 -113.56 43.54 -87.36
C PRO A 299 -113.20 44.90 -88.00
N ARG A 300 -113.45 46.03 -87.32
CA ARG A 300 -113.19 47.39 -87.82
C ARG A 300 -111.91 48.06 -87.28
N SER A 301 -111.06 47.38 -86.51
CA SER A 301 -109.80 47.99 -85.99
C SER A 301 -108.51 47.38 -86.56
N LYS A 302 -108.59 46.59 -87.63
CA LYS A 302 -107.43 45.99 -88.34
C LYS A 302 -106.47 46.98 -89.03
N SER A 303 -106.73 48.30 -88.96
CA SER A 303 -105.97 49.29 -89.74
C SER A 303 -105.19 50.33 -88.91
N ALA A 304 -105.03 50.15 -87.59
CA ALA A 304 -104.42 51.18 -86.75
C ALA A 304 -103.43 50.70 -85.65
N MET A 305 -102.82 49.52 -85.77
CA MET A 305 -101.67 49.13 -84.93
C MET A 305 -100.61 48.38 -85.74
N ARG A 306 -99.97 49.11 -86.67
CA ARG A 306 -98.74 48.69 -87.38
C ARG A 306 -97.54 49.58 -87.06
N TYR A 307 -97.64 50.47 -86.08
CA TYR A 307 -96.60 51.44 -85.78
C TYR A 307 -96.40 51.52 -84.26
N GLN A 308 -95.14 51.34 -83.84
CA GLN A 308 -94.63 51.27 -82.45
C GLN A 308 -94.93 49.90 -81.81
N VAL A 309 -93.99 48.96 -81.73
CA VAL A 309 -92.75 49.05 -80.95
C VAL A 309 -91.62 48.31 -81.67
N SER A 310 -90.79 49.07 -82.38
CA SER A 310 -89.37 48.78 -82.53
C SER A 310 -88.64 49.49 -81.38
N ILE A 311 -87.60 48.85 -80.85
CA ILE A 311 -86.61 49.40 -79.89
C ILE A 311 -87.06 49.39 -78.41
N ILE A 312 -86.81 48.29 -77.71
CA ILE A 312 -85.98 48.35 -76.49
C ILE A 312 -84.96 47.23 -76.60
N ASP A 313 -83.77 47.64 -76.97
CA ASP A 313 -82.54 46.87 -76.93
C ASP A 313 -82.33 46.23 -75.55
N TYR A 314 -81.94 44.96 -75.61
CA TYR A 314 -80.93 44.37 -74.74
C TYR A 314 -79.88 45.43 -74.35
N ASN A 315 -79.74 45.72 -73.05
CA ASN A 315 -78.50 46.16 -72.36
C ASN A 315 -78.83 47.10 -71.21
N HIS A 316 -79.20 46.60 -70.03
CA HIS A 316 -78.85 47.32 -68.79
C HIS A 316 -78.96 46.54 -67.47
N ILE A 317 -78.52 45.29 -67.35
CA ILE A 317 -78.23 44.72 -66.00
C ILE A 317 -77.00 43.80 -66.07
N ASN A 318 -75.82 44.40 -66.28
CA ASN A 318 -74.55 43.69 -66.04
C ASN A 318 -73.44 44.64 -65.56
N SER A 319 -73.80 45.52 -64.63
CA SER A 319 -72.86 46.45 -63.99
C SER A 319 -73.15 46.57 -62.50
N SER A 320 -72.88 45.50 -61.73
CA SER A 320 -72.72 45.58 -60.27
C SER A 320 -71.90 44.44 -59.64
N ILE A 321 -71.36 43.49 -60.41
CA ILE A 321 -70.46 42.45 -59.89
C ILE A 321 -69.03 42.74 -60.36
N ASN A 322 -68.46 43.85 -59.92
CA ASN A 322 -67.00 44.06 -59.91
C ASN A 322 -66.68 45.30 -59.09
N GLY A 323 -66.60 45.12 -57.78
CA GLY A 323 -66.26 46.21 -56.89
C GLY A 323 -66.20 45.76 -55.44
N ASN A 324 -65.21 44.95 -55.08
CA ASN A 324 -64.34 45.27 -53.94
C ASN A 324 -63.34 44.15 -53.62
N SER A 325 -62.18 44.60 -53.14
CA SER A 325 -61.10 43.86 -52.46
C SER A 325 -59.92 43.32 -53.30
N LYS A 326 -59.37 44.17 -54.18
CA LYS A 326 -57.91 44.31 -54.25
C LYS A 326 -57.43 45.19 -53.09
N SER A 327 -57.16 44.57 -51.94
CA SER A 327 -56.19 45.01 -50.94
C SER A 327 -56.12 43.89 -49.92
N SER A 328 -55.11 43.03 -49.94
CA SER A 328 -54.04 43.10 -48.94
C SER A 328 -53.02 42.00 -49.24
N LEU A 329 -52.14 42.22 -50.22
CA LEU A 329 -51.02 41.34 -50.52
C LEU A 329 -49.72 42.14 -50.41
N SER A 330 -49.46 42.67 -49.22
CA SER A 330 -48.22 43.39 -48.91
C SER A 330 -47.92 43.45 -47.41
N ASN A 331 -47.97 42.33 -46.67
CA ASN A 331 -47.43 42.32 -45.28
C ASN A 331 -47.02 40.94 -44.74
N GLN A 332 -46.29 40.13 -45.52
CA GLN A 332 -45.66 38.89 -45.00
C GLN A 332 -44.21 38.67 -45.48
N LYS A 333 -43.39 39.73 -45.58
CA LYS A 333 -41.93 39.61 -45.82
C LYS A 333 -41.03 40.43 -44.88
N LYS A 334 -41.51 40.82 -43.70
CA LYS A 334 -40.68 41.50 -42.68
C LYS A 334 -40.91 40.99 -41.25
N LYS A 335 -40.80 39.68 -41.01
CA LYS A 335 -40.64 39.14 -39.64
C LYS A 335 -39.67 37.96 -39.49
N ASN A 336 -38.80 37.68 -40.47
CA ASN A 336 -37.76 36.63 -40.37
C ASN A 336 -36.32 37.16 -40.51
N LYS A 337 -36.03 38.37 -39.98
CA LYS A 337 -34.65 38.92 -40.01
C LYS A 337 -34.21 39.64 -38.72
N LYS A 338 -34.84 39.34 -37.58
CA LYS A 338 -34.46 39.92 -36.27
C LYS A 338 -34.50 38.90 -35.13
N GLN A 339 -33.98 37.70 -35.37
CA GLN A 339 -33.71 36.69 -34.33
C GLN A 339 -32.54 35.77 -34.71
N ARG A 340 -31.53 36.34 -35.39
CA ARG A 340 -30.28 35.66 -35.77
C ARG A 340 -29.04 36.50 -35.44
N LYS A 341 -29.13 37.39 -34.44
CA LYS A 341 -27.98 38.18 -33.96
C LYS A 341 -27.63 37.99 -32.47
N ASP A 342 -28.38 37.18 -31.74
CA ASP A 342 -28.12 36.96 -30.30
C ASP A 342 -27.54 35.57 -29.98
N GLN A 343 -27.09 34.82 -31.00
CA GLN A 343 -26.39 33.52 -30.82
C GLN A 343 -24.88 33.55 -31.08
N GLU A 344 -24.29 34.73 -31.34
CA GLU A 344 -22.82 34.87 -31.53
C GLU A 344 -22.11 35.62 -30.39
N GLN A 345 -22.77 35.93 -29.26
CA GLN A 345 -22.14 36.61 -28.12
C GLN A 345 -21.92 35.75 -26.86
N GLN A 346 -21.97 34.41 -26.96
CA GLN A 346 -21.65 33.52 -25.83
C GLN A 346 -20.53 32.49 -26.07
N SER A 347 -19.74 32.60 -27.15
CA SER A 347 -18.55 31.76 -27.36
C SER A 347 -17.23 32.40 -26.93
N GLY A 348 -17.27 33.54 -26.23
CA GLY A 348 -16.09 34.35 -25.92
C GLY A 348 -15.81 34.57 -24.44
N TYR A 349 -15.74 33.51 -23.61
CA TYR A 349 -15.01 33.59 -22.33
C TYR A 349 -13.94 32.51 -22.25
N CYS A 350 -12.76 32.94 -22.70
CA CYS A 350 -11.48 32.28 -22.54
C CYS A 350 -11.08 32.32 -21.05
N ASN A 351 -11.22 31.20 -20.33
CA ASN A 351 -10.56 31.03 -19.04
C ASN A 351 -9.13 30.55 -19.26
N LYS A 352 -8.24 31.52 -19.50
CA LYS A 352 -6.82 31.39 -19.15
C LYS A 352 -6.68 31.63 -17.66
N THR A 353 -6.48 30.58 -16.88
CA THR A 353 -5.75 30.68 -15.61
C THR A 353 -5.15 29.32 -15.23
N ASN A 354 -3.85 29.36 -14.94
CA ASN A 354 -3.06 28.45 -14.12
C ASN A 354 -2.41 27.23 -14.80
N CYS A 355 -1.44 27.55 -15.66
CA CYS A 355 -0.11 26.97 -15.53
C CYS A 355 0.69 27.81 -14.52
N SER A 356 0.98 27.25 -13.34
CA SER A 356 2.19 27.61 -12.57
C SER A 356 2.50 26.56 -11.49
N VAL A 357 3.58 25.83 -11.73
CA VAL A 357 4.69 25.55 -10.79
C VAL A 357 4.33 25.08 -9.37
N PHE A 358 4.48 23.78 -9.10
CA PHE A 358 5.55 23.19 -8.26
C PHE A 358 5.36 21.67 -8.14
#